data_AF-A0A821Z3P7-F1
#
_entry.id   AF-A0A821Z3P7-F1
#
_cell.length_a   1.000
_cell.length_b   1.000
_cell.length_c   1.000
_cell.angle_alpha   90.00
_cell.angle_beta   90.00
_cell.angle_gamma   90.00
#
_symmetry.space_group_name_H-M   'P 1'
#
loop_
_entity.id
_entity.type
_entity.pdbx_description
1 polymer ?
#
loop_
_entity_poly.entity_id
_entity_poly.type
_entity_poly.pdbx_seq_one_letter_code
_entity_poly.pdbx_strand_id
1 'polypeptide(L)' 'RPVIRDSNDDVLDEQQQLPPHLLPPPYLIDDHGHAYSYDIQRCVPGRENYSQNDNTATVVNHEYLEGKIIMR' A
#
# COMPACT_ATOMS: atom_id res chain seq x y z
N ARG A 1 1.89 -2.91 9.60
CA ARG A 1 2.86 -1.95 9.05
C ARG A 1 3.25 -1.03 10.18
N PRO A 2 4.50 -1.10 10.67
CA PRO A 2 5.01 -0.15 11.63
C PRO A 2 4.94 1.28 11.08
N VAL A 3 4.68 2.27 11.94
CA VAL A 3 4.50 3.67 11.57
C VAL A 3 5.29 4.57 12.50
N ILE A 4 5.85 5.64 11.94
CA ILE A 4 6.66 6.64 12.62
C ILE A 4 6.06 8.05 12.42
N ARG A 5 6.31 8.95 13.36
CA ARG A 5 5.99 10.37 13.24
C ARG A 5 7.26 11.16 12.91
N ASP A 6 7.19 12.05 11.93
CA ASP A 6 8.30 12.93 11.59
C ASP A 6 8.34 14.22 12.45
N SER A 7 9.23 15.15 12.13
CA SER A 7 9.36 16.44 12.83
C SER A 7 8.13 17.37 12.69
N ASN A 8 7.27 17.13 11.70
CA ASN A 8 6.03 17.86 11.47
C ASN A 8 4.80 17.14 12.06
N ASP A 9 5.02 16.05 12.81
CA ASP A 9 3.99 15.17 13.38
C ASP A 9 3.16 14.39 12.33
N ASP A 10 3.64 14.30 11.09
CA ASP A 10 3.02 13.50 10.04
C ASP A 10 3.26 12.00 10.27
N VAL A 11 2.22 11.19 10.06
CA VAL A 11 2.31 9.72 10.20
C VAL A 11 2.83 9.12 8.89
N LEU A 12 4.00 8.50 8.95
CA LEU A 12 4.69 7.85 7.84
C LEU A 12 4.84 6.35 8.09
N ASP A 13 4.90 5.56 7.02
CA ASP A 13 5.36 4.16 7.09
C ASP A 13 6.86 4.13 7.36
N GLU A 14 7.28 3.33 8.34
CA GLU A 14 8.68 3.28 8.80
C GLU A 14 9.66 2.89 7.71
N GLN A 15 9.26 1.99 6.80
CA GLN A 15 10.17 1.40 5.82
C GLN A 15 10.33 2.29 4.59
N GLN A 16 9.26 2.96 4.17
CA GLN A 16 9.25 3.75 2.93
C GLN A 16 9.30 5.26 3.14
N GLN A 17 9.14 5.74 4.38
CA GLN A 17 9.07 7.17 4.69
C GLN A 17 7.98 7.88 3.85
N LEU A 18 6.88 7.19 3.59
CA LEU A 18 5.72 7.69 2.84
C LEU A 18 4.46 7.64 3.71
N PRO A 19 3.52 8.57 3.51
CA PRO A 19 2.22 8.48 4.17
C PRO A 19 1.54 7.14 3.88
N PRO A 20 0.99 6.43 4.89
CA PRO A 20 0.40 5.10 4.70
C PRO A 20 -0.69 5.04 3.61
N HIS A 21 -1.41 6.16 3.40
CA HIS A 21 -2.47 6.26 2.39
C HIS A 21 -1.94 6.38 0.94
N LEU A 22 -0.63 6.52 0.73
CA LEU A 22 0.03 6.47 -0.58
C LEU A 22 0.65 5.11 -0.88
N LEU A 23 0.65 4.19 0.09
CA LEU A 23 1.15 2.84 -0.10
C LEU A 23 0.03 1.91 -0.59
N PRO A 24 0.37 0.88 -1.39
CA PRO A 24 -0.62 -0.11 -1.80
C PRO A 24 -1.23 -0.80 -0.56
N PRO A 25 -2.54 -1.13 -0.59
CA PRO A 25 -3.20 -1.87 0.48
C PRO A 25 -2.44 -3.17 0.81
N PRO A 26 -2.45 -3.62 2.07
CA PRO A 26 -1.80 -4.88 2.45
C PRO A 26 -2.40 -6.07 1.69
N TYR A 27 -1.68 -7.19 1.66
CA TYR A 27 -2.20 -8.47 1.18
C TYR A 27 -2.76 -9.26 2.35
N LEU A 28 -3.88 -9.93 2.15
CA LEU A 28 -4.32 -10.97 3.06
C LEU A 28 -3.49 -12.23 2.81
N ILE A 29 -2.88 -12.78 3.86
CA ILE A 29 -2.04 -13.97 3.80
C ILE A 29 -2.55 -15.03 4.77
N ASP A 30 -2.32 -16.29 4.45
CA ASP A 30 -2.58 -17.42 5.35
C ASP A 30 -1.53 -17.51 6.47
N ASP A 31 -1.67 -18.51 7.33
CA ASP A 31 -0.76 -18.79 8.45
C ASP A 31 0.66 -19.19 8.00
N HIS A 32 0.81 -19.63 6.75
CA HIS A 32 2.09 -19.99 6.13
C HIS A 32 2.74 -18.81 5.38
N GLY A 33 2.04 -17.67 5.27
CA GLY A 33 2.50 -16.48 4.57
C GLY A 33 2.19 -16.45 3.07
N HIS A 34 1.37 -17.37 2.55
CA HIS A 34 0.93 -17.32 1.16
C HIS A 34 -0.25 -16.37 0.98
N ALA A 35 -0.27 -15.63 -0.12
CA ALA A 35 -1.39 -14.74 -0.43
C ALA A 35 -2.65 -15.54 -0.79
N TYR A 36 -3.80 -15.13 -0.25
CA TYR A 36 -5.10 -15.64 -0.69
C TYR A 36 -5.40 -15.26 -2.15
N SER A 37 -6.30 -16.01 -2.80
CA SER A 37 -6.76 -15.76 -4.17
C SER A 37 -7.36 -14.38 -4.37
N TYR A 38 -7.39 -13.90 -5.62
CA TYR A 38 -7.88 -12.56 -5.96
C TYR A 38 -9.31 -12.31 -5.44
N ASP A 39 -10.19 -13.31 -5.49
CA ASP A 39 -11.57 -13.21 -4.98
C ASP A 39 -11.62 -12.87 -3.49
N ILE A 40 -10.72 -13.46 -2.70
CA ILE A 40 -10.64 -13.23 -1.25
C ILE A 40 -9.90 -11.93 -0.95
N GLN A 41 -8.91 -11.52 -1.76
CA GLN A 41 -8.22 -10.25 -1.58
C GLN A 41 -9.16 -9.05 -1.66
N ARG A 42 -10.32 -9.17 -2.34
CA ARG A 42 -11.36 -8.13 -2.40
C ARG A 42 -12.00 -7.82 -1.05
N CYS A 43 -11.79 -8.66 -0.03
CA CYS A 43 -12.21 -8.39 1.35
C CYS A 43 -11.29 -7.40 2.08
N VAL A 44 -10.10 -7.10 1.54
CA VAL A 44 -9.22 -6.08 2.09
C VAL A 44 -9.71 -4.68 1.68
N PRO A 45 -9.90 -3.75 2.62
CA PRO A 45 -10.25 -2.37 2.27
C PRO A 45 -9.26 -1.76 1.26
N GLY A 46 -9.78 -1.19 0.18
CA GLY A 46 -8.99 -0.65 -0.94
C GLY A 46 -8.67 -1.67 -2.04
N ARG A 47 -9.20 -2.91 -1.95
CA ARG A 47 -9.08 -3.96 -2.98
C ARG A 47 -10.41 -4.41 -3.55
N GLU A 48 -11.50 -3.68 -3.34
CA GLU A 48 -12.86 -4.10 -3.69
C GLU A 48 -13.05 -4.34 -5.20
N ASN A 49 -12.25 -3.64 -6.02
CA ASN A 49 -12.25 -3.72 -7.49
C ASN A 49 -11.05 -4.51 -8.06
N TYR A 50 -10.33 -5.24 -7.21
CA TYR A 50 -9.14 -5.99 -7.61
C TYR A 50 -9.50 -7.16 -8.52
N SER A 51 -8.81 -7.27 -9.65
CA SER A 51 -9.02 -8.30 -10.67
C SER A 51 -7.87 -9.32 -10.69
N GLN A 52 -8.08 -10.44 -11.37
CA GLN A 52 -7.08 -11.51 -11.54
C GLN A 52 -5.79 -11.05 -12.26
N ASN A 53 -5.78 -9.88 -12.92
CA ASN A 53 -4.58 -9.34 -13.56
C ASN A 53 -3.79 -8.40 -12.63
N ASP A 54 -4.39 -7.96 -11.53
CA ASP A 54 -3.80 -6.97 -10.64
C ASP A 54 -2.81 -7.59 -9.64
N ASN A 55 -2.63 -8.91 -9.66
CA ASN A 55 -1.78 -9.74 -8.77
C ASN A 55 -0.30 -9.33 -8.74
N THR A 56 0.11 -8.43 -9.63
CA THR A 56 1.44 -7.85 -9.58
C THR A 56 1.45 -6.87 -8.44
N ALA A 57 2.32 -7.10 -7.45
CA ALA A 57 2.72 -6.07 -6.50
C ALA A 57 3.13 -4.84 -7.32
N THR A 58 2.21 -3.91 -7.51
CA THR A 58 2.46 -2.71 -8.29
C THR A 58 3.44 -1.91 -7.45
N VAL A 59 4.71 -2.02 -7.82
CA VAL A 59 5.79 -1.17 -7.34
C VAL A 59 5.25 0.25 -7.52
N VAL A 60 5.04 0.96 -6.41
CA VAL A 60 4.62 2.35 -6.43
C VAL A 60 5.68 3.10 -7.24
N ASN A 61 5.36 3.42 -8.49
CA ASN A 61 6.29 4.12 -9.38
C ASN A 61 6.59 5.47 -8.73
N HIS A 62 7.87 5.70 -8.43
CA HIS A 62 8.42 6.91 -7.79
C HIS A 62 7.93 8.21 -8.47
N GLU A 63 7.64 8.15 -9.78
CA GLU A 63 7.10 9.24 -10.59
C GLU A 63 5.73 9.78 -10.12
N TYR A 64 4.84 8.94 -9.58
CA TYR A 64 3.51 9.38 -9.12
C TYR A 64 3.56 10.19 -7.82
N LEU A 65 4.62 10.00 -7.03
CA LEU A 65 4.79 10.67 -5.74
C LEU A 65 5.39 12.08 -5.94
N GLU A 66 6.38 12.21 -6.82
CA GLU A 66 7.00 13.51 -7.16
C GLU A 66 5.96 14.52 -7.67
N GLY A 67 5.05 14.10 -8.55
CA GLY A 67 4.00 14.97 -9.09
C GLY A 67 2.95 15.43 -8.08
N LYS A 68 2.79 14.73 -6.95
CA LYS A 68 1.79 15.04 -5.92
C LYS A 68 2.38 15.79 -4.72
N ILE A 69 3.67 15.61 -4.44
CA ILE A 69 4.41 16.30 -3.38
C ILE A 69 4.74 17.74 -3.78
N ILE A 70 5.02 18.02 -5.06
CA ILE A 70 5.38 19.37 -5.54
C ILE A 70 4.16 20.32 -5.62
N MET A 71 2.92 19.81 -5.56
CA MET A 71 1.68 20.61 -5.64
C MET A 71 1.09 20.97 -4.25
N ARG A 72 1.90 21.03 -3.20
CA ARG A 72 1.51 21.54 -1.88
C ARG A 72 2.50 22.55 -1.33
#